data_AF-A0AAE6RIY1-F1
#
_entry.id   AF-A0AAE6RIY1-F1
#
_cell.length_a   1.000
_cell.length_b   1.000
_cell.length_c   1.000
_cell.angle_alpha   90.00
_cell.angle_beta   90.00
_cell.angle_gamma   90.00
#
_symmetry.space_group_name_H-M   'P 1'
#
loop_
_entity.id
_entity.type
_entity.pdbx_description
1 polymer ?
#
loop_
_entity_poly.entity_id
_entity_poly.type
_entity_poly.pdbx_seq_one_letter_code
_entity_poly.pdbx_strand_id
1 'polypeptide(L)'
;MNATATIFLTAVLVAGCSSQGDSTELNEEQGSDVPVASYGGTEQAWSDFRAKYPTVDRPVVEVVRKVSLDEWPASQAECMTDAGFPKEVDNGGIGGFVPEGQEEAHDLASYICSASYPLDDEFSAPLSRSRLTELYTYFTNELTHCLESNDLQLEAAPSLNRFLDTYYTPESWSPFNDVLANPESQDRYEELAESCPPMPLDFTSGKG
;
A
#
# COMPACT_ATOMS: atom_id res chain seq x y z
N MET A 1 75.27 32.39 -38.78
CA MET A 1 75.05 31.30 -39.77
C MET A 1 75.05 29.98 -39.00
N ASN A 2 73.86 29.37 -38.93
CA ASN A 2 73.44 28.02 -38.53
C ASN A 2 74.44 27.09 -37.81
N ALA A 3 74.06 26.57 -36.64
CA ALA A 3 73.87 25.12 -36.42
C ALA A 3 73.26 24.81 -35.04
N THR A 4 72.41 23.79 -35.07
CA THR A 4 71.46 23.24 -34.10
C THR A 4 72.12 22.48 -32.93
N ALA A 5 71.48 22.45 -31.75
CA ALA A 5 71.08 21.24 -31.00
C ALA A 5 70.81 21.57 -29.51
N THR A 6 69.54 21.66 -29.13
CA THR A 6 69.11 21.72 -27.73
C THR A 6 68.36 20.43 -27.42
N ILE A 7 68.85 19.65 -26.45
CA ILE A 7 68.10 18.58 -25.78
C ILE A 7 67.95 19.00 -24.32
N PHE A 8 66.73 19.22 -23.86
CA PHE A 8 66.38 19.06 -22.45
C PHE A 8 64.99 18.46 -22.32
N LEU A 9 64.96 17.34 -21.58
CA LEU A 9 63.81 16.58 -21.09
C LEU A 9 62.69 17.48 -20.57
N THR A 10 61.43 17.16 -20.87
CA THR A 10 60.32 17.48 -19.93
C THR A 10 59.19 16.48 -20.08
N ALA A 11 58.72 16.04 -18.91
CA ALA A 11 57.84 14.91 -18.67
C ALA A 11 56.40 15.12 -19.18
N VAL A 12 55.77 14.02 -19.56
CA VAL A 12 54.33 13.92 -19.81
C VAL A 12 53.60 14.10 -18.47
N LEU A 13 52.81 15.18 -18.34
CA LEU A 13 51.80 15.29 -17.30
C LEU A 13 50.43 15.07 -17.94
N VAL A 14 49.76 14.01 -17.49
CA VAL A 14 48.39 13.64 -17.88
C VAL A 14 47.44 14.68 -17.27
N ALA A 15 46.73 15.42 -18.12
CA ALA A 15 45.64 16.30 -17.71
C ALA A 15 44.37 15.47 -17.48
N GLY A 16 44.01 15.24 -16.22
CA GLY A 16 42.66 14.84 -15.83
C GLY A 16 41.87 16.07 -15.43
N CYS A 17 40.83 16.43 -16.20
CA CYS A 17 39.86 17.44 -15.79
C CYS A 17 38.88 16.81 -14.79
N SER A 18 38.88 17.23 -13.54
CA SER A 18 37.71 17.15 -12.66
C SER A 18 37.10 18.54 -12.54
N SER A 19 35.88 18.72 -13.03
CA SER A 19 35.17 20.00 -13.02
C SER A 19 34.91 20.46 -11.59
N GLN A 20 35.43 21.64 -11.26
CA GLN A 20 35.15 22.39 -10.05
C GLN A 20 33.68 22.85 -10.10
N GLY A 21 32.84 22.29 -9.23
CA GLY A 21 31.47 22.73 -8.98
C GLY A 21 31.46 23.87 -7.97
N ASP A 22 30.81 24.95 -8.34
CA ASP A 22 30.60 26.19 -7.59
C ASP A 22 29.87 25.90 -6.26
N SER A 23 30.44 26.34 -5.15
CA SER A 23 29.89 26.12 -3.80
C SER A 23 28.91 27.24 -3.48
N THR A 24 27.64 27.03 -3.84
CA THR A 24 26.55 27.87 -3.33
C THR A 24 26.19 27.41 -1.92
N GLU A 25 26.53 28.26 -0.96
CA GLU A 25 26.08 28.28 0.42
C GLU A 25 24.54 28.34 0.46
N LEU A 26 23.88 27.27 0.91
CA LEU A 26 22.50 27.28 1.34
C LEU A 26 22.43 26.66 2.73
N ASN A 27 21.93 27.47 3.66
CA ASN A 27 21.73 27.20 5.08
C ASN A 27 21.14 25.80 5.33
N GLU A 28 21.84 25.03 6.17
CA GLU A 28 21.26 24.06 7.09
C GLU A 28 20.29 24.80 8.03
N GLU A 29 19.00 24.63 7.83
CA GLU A 29 18.07 24.56 8.97
C GLU A 29 17.77 23.08 9.24
N GLN A 30 18.35 22.61 10.34
CA GLN A 30 18.02 21.37 11.02
C GLN A 30 16.53 21.32 11.35
N GLY A 31 15.87 20.20 11.06
CA GLY A 31 14.57 19.92 11.66
C GLY A 31 13.72 18.84 10.98
N SER A 32 14.19 17.59 10.95
CA SER A 32 13.47 16.40 11.44
C SER A 32 14.00 15.13 10.76
N ASP A 33 14.87 14.37 11.44
CA ASP A 33 15.07 12.95 11.17
C ASP A 33 13.87 12.15 11.69
N VAL A 34 12.66 12.51 11.25
CA VAL A 34 11.50 11.64 11.36
C VAL A 34 11.50 10.82 10.08
N PRO A 35 11.51 9.47 10.13
CA PRO A 35 11.26 8.67 8.95
C PRO A 35 9.86 9.01 8.44
N VAL A 36 9.76 9.96 7.52
CA VAL A 36 8.52 10.22 6.79
C VAL A 36 8.16 8.90 6.13
N ALA A 37 6.98 8.38 6.44
CA ALA A 37 6.47 7.12 5.95
C ALA A 37 6.50 7.09 4.41
N SER A 38 7.62 6.64 3.84
CA SER A 38 7.78 6.35 2.41
C SER A 38 7.47 4.87 2.21
N TYR A 39 6.24 4.47 2.54
CA TYR A 39 5.68 3.19 2.11
C TYR A 39 4.87 3.48 0.85
N GLY A 40 4.97 2.64 -0.18
CA GLY A 40 4.28 2.87 -1.45
C GLY A 40 2.76 3.08 -1.31
N GLY A 41 2.15 2.57 -0.22
CA GLY A 41 0.74 2.78 0.11
C GLY A 41 0.41 4.18 0.64
N THR A 42 1.30 4.85 1.38
CA THR A 42 1.02 6.19 1.95
C THR A 42 1.14 7.30 0.92
N GLU A 43 2.06 7.19 -0.05
CA GLU A 43 2.15 8.14 -1.16
C GLU A 43 0.94 8.05 -2.10
N GLN A 44 0.51 6.83 -2.43
CA GLN A 44 -0.67 6.62 -3.26
C GLN A 44 -1.93 7.12 -2.54
N ALA A 45 -2.11 6.76 -1.26
CA ALA A 45 -3.23 7.25 -0.46
C ALA A 45 -3.25 8.79 -0.37
N TRP A 46 -2.10 9.44 -0.21
CA TRP A 46 -2.01 10.90 -0.23
C TRP A 46 -2.35 11.49 -1.60
N SER A 47 -1.89 10.86 -2.69
CA SER A 47 -2.21 11.27 -4.05
C SER A 47 -3.72 11.22 -4.29
N ASP A 48 -4.38 10.15 -3.88
CA ASP A 48 -5.83 9.98 -4.04
C ASP A 48 -6.60 10.97 -3.17
N PHE A 49 -6.17 11.18 -1.92
CA PHE A 49 -6.73 12.21 -1.04
C PHE A 49 -6.64 13.60 -1.68
N ARG A 50 -5.47 14.00 -2.19
CA ARG A 50 -5.31 15.33 -2.82
C ARG A 50 -6.06 15.46 -4.14
N ALA A 51 -6.25 14.38 -4.89
CA ALA A 51 -7.08 14.42 -6.09
C ALA A 51 -8.53 14.83 -5.75
N LYS A 52 -9.01 14.42 -4.55
CA LYS A 52 -10.32 14.79 -4.02
C LYS A 52 -10.32 16.14 -3.29
N TYR A 53 -9.26 16.45 -2.55
CA TYR A 53 -9.11 17.62 -1.68
C TYR A 53 -7.82 18.40 -1.97
N PRO A 54 -7.73 19.13 -3.09
CA PRO A 54 -6.47 19.70 -3.57
C PRO A 54 -5.93 20.87 -2.74
N THR A 55 -6.75 21.45 -1.87
CA THR A 55 -6.39 22.62 -1.05
C THR A 55 -5.85 22.26 0.34
N VAL A 56 -5.87 20.98 0.70
CA VAL A 56 -5.40 20.51 2.01
C VAL A 56 -3.89 20.24 1.93
N ASP A 57 -3.15 20.85 2.86
CA ASP A 57 -1.72 20.63 2.99
C ASP A 57 -1.43 19.23 3.57
N ARG A 58 -0.34 18.62 3.11
CA ARG A 58 0.07 17.29 3.60
C ARG A 58 0.52 17.38 5.05
N PRO A 59 -0.13 16.67 5.99
CA PRO A 59 0.40 16.64 7.34
C PRO A 59 1.67 15.79 7.38
N VAL A 60 2.63 16.23 8.17
CA VAL A 60 3.78 15.40 8.55
C VAL A 60 3.28 14.39 9.58
N VAL A 61 3.36 13.10 9.24
CA VAL A 61 2.91 12.01 10.11
C VAL A 61 4.11 11.20 10.55
N GLU A 62 4.26 11.05 11.86
CA GLU A 62 5.26 10.17 12.46
C GLU A 62 4.78 8.72 12.37
N VAL A 63 5.65 7.82 11.91
CA VAL A 63 5.38 6.38 11.98
C VAL A 63 5.54 5.96 13.45
N VAL A 64 4.43 5.63 14.10
CA VAL A 64 4.43 5.13 15.48
C VAL A 64 5.12 3.76 15.53
N ARG A 65 4.71 2.86 14.63
CA ARG A 65 5.29 1.52 14.45
C ARG A 65 4.74 0.86 13.19
N LYS A 66 5.47 -0.13 12.69
CA LYS A 66 4.91 -1.08 11.73
C LYS A 66 4.04 -2.11 12.45
N VAL A 67 3.03 -2.63 11.74
CA VAL A 67 2.06 -3.59 12.28
C VAL A 67 1.95 -4.81 11.36
N SER A 68 1.64 -5.97 11.94
CA SER A 68 1.34 -7.18 11.17
C SER A 68 -0.07 -7.10 10.55
N LEU A 69 -0.39 -8.03 9.64
CA LEU A 69 -1.75 -8.14 9.07
C LEU A 69 -2.83 -8.31 10.14
N ASP A 70 -2.57 -9.13 11.16
CA ASP A 70 -3.53 -9.40 12.24
C ASP A 70 -3.74 -8.20 13.16
N GLU A 71 -2.70 -7.37 13.32
CA GLU A 71 -2.71 -6.22 14.21
C GLU A 71 -3.23 -4.94 13.54
N TRP A 72 -3.12 -4.87 12.22
CA TRP A 72 -3.49 -3.70 11.44
C TRP A 72 -4.93 -3.24 11.69
N PRO A 73 -5.96 -4.11 11.69
CA PRO A 73 -7.34 -3.68 11.89
C PRO A 73 -7.54 -3.00 13.26
N ALA A 74 -7.00 -3.58 14.32
CA ALA A 74 -7.12 -3.02 15.67
C ALA A 74 -6.43 -1.66 15.79
N SER A 75 -5.21 -1.54 15.25
CA SER A 75 -4.45 -0.29 15.29
C SER A 75 -5.15 0.84 14.52
N GLN A 76 -5.75 0.51 13.36
CA GLN A 76 -6.47 1.48 12.55
C GLN A 76 -7.79 1.89 13.19
N ALA A 77 -8.54 0.95 13.79
CA ALA A 77 -9.79 1.23 14.46
C ALA A 77 -9.61 2.13 15.69
N GLU A 78 -8.57 1.84 16.49
CA GLU A 78 -8.20 2.66 17.65
C GLU A 78 -7.82 4.08 17.21
N CYS A 79 -6.93 4.22 16.22
CA CYS A 79 -6.52 5.52 15.72
C CYS A 79 -7.68 6.36 15.16
N MET A 80 -8.57 5.75 14.38
CA MET A 80 -9.74 6.45 13.84
C MET A 80 -10.71 6.87 14.95
N THR A 81 -10.90 6.01 15.95
CA THR A 81 -11.74 6.30 17.11
C THR A 81 -11.18 7.48 17.90
N ASP A 82 -9.87 7.52 18.12
CA ASP A 82 -9.17 8.64 18.77
C ASP A 82 -9.26 9.95 17.95
N ALA A 83 -9.32 9.84 16.62
CA ALA A 83 -9.57 10.97 15.72
C ALA A 83 -11.03 11.45 15.71
N GLY A 84 -11.92 10.81 16.48
CA GLY A 84 -13.33 11.17 16.59
C GLY A 84 -14.24 10.45 15.58
N PHE A 85 -13.73 9.44 14.89
CA PHE A 85 -14.47 8.59 13.96
C PHE A 85 -14.52 7.15 14.49
N PRO A 86 -15.51 6.79 15.32
CA PRO A 86 -15.60 5.45 15.88
C PRO A 86 -15.57 4.38 14.79
N LYS A 87 -14.64 3.44 14.93
CA LYS A 87 -14.49 2.27 14.07
C LYS A 87 -14.43 1.02 14.92
N GLU A 88 -14.95 -0.08 14.38
CA GLU A 88 -14.87 -1.40 14.99
C GLU A 88 -14.08 -2.32 14.06
N VAL A 89 -13.35 -3.28 14.65
CA VAL A 89 -12.70 -4.34 13.87
C VAL A 89 -13.78 -5.32 13.46
N ASP A 90 -13.86 -5.56 12.17
CA ASP A 90 -14.82 -6.47 11.57
C ASP A 90 -14.12 -7.31 10.50
N ASN A 91 -14.08 -8.63 10.71
CA ASN A 91 -13.55 -9.63 9.76
C ASN A 91 -12.18 -9.30 9.13
N GLY A 92 -11.23 -8.85 9.96
CA GLY A 92 -9.88 -8.51 9.48
C GLY A 92 -9.80 -7.16 8.76
N GLY A 93 -10.86 -6.35 8.79
CA GLY A 93 -10.92 -4.96 8.35
C GLY A 93 -11.45 -4.03 9.44
N ILE A 94 -11.74 -2.78 9.07
CA ILE A 94 -12.35 -1.78 9.96
C ILE A 94 -13.67 -1.27 9.39
N GLY A 95 -14.74 -1.40 10.17
CA GLY A 95 -16.08 -0.92 9.85
C GLY A 95 -16.45 0.33 10.65
N GLY A 96 -17.36 1.16 10.13
CA GLY A 96 -17.96 2.25 10.90
C GLY A 96 -18.44 3.43 10.05
N PHE A 97 -19.34 4.23 10.63
CA PHE A 97 -20.07 5.29 9.94
C PHE A 97 -19.22 6.54 9.69
N VAL A 98 -19.39 7.16 8.52
CA VAL A 98 -18.84 8.48 8.21
C VAL A 98 -19.98 9.51 8.29
N PRO A 99 -19.93 10.47 9.23
CA PRO A 99 -20.94 11.51 9.31
C PRO A 99 -21.00 12.37 8.04
N GLU A 100 -22.21 12.65 7.56
CA GLU A 100 -22.43 13.54 6.43
C GLU A 100 -21.78 14.91 6.69
N GLY A 101 -21.02 15.40 5.71
CA GLY A 101 -20.29 16.67 5.80
C GLY A 101 -18.97 16.59 6.57
N GLN A 102 -18.55 15.39 6.99
CA GLN A 102 -17.22 15.16 7.60
C GLN A 102 -16.30 14.29 6.73
N GLU A 103 -16.62 14.09 5.45
CA GLU A 103 -15.87 13.20 4.55
C GLU A 103 -14.41 13.62 4.41
N GLU A 104 -14.13 14.93 4.27
CA GLU A 104 -12.74 15.42 4.18
C GLU A 104 -11.94 15.13 5.47
N ALA A 105 -12.53 15.42 6.63
CA ALA A 105 -11.88 15.19 7.91
C ALA A 105 -11.68 13.69 8.18
N HIS A 106 -12.67 12.86 7.82
CA HIS A 106 -12.58 11.41 7.91
C HIS A 106 -11.48 10.86 7.00
N ASP A 107 -11.43 11.28 5.74
CA ASP A 107 -10.44 10.80 4.78
C ASP A 107 -9.02 11.25 5.18
N LEU A 108 -8.87 12.44 5.76
CA LEU A 108 -7.59 12.92 6.30
C LEU A 108 -7.17 12.10 7.53
N ALA A 109 -8.10 11.80 8.45
CA ALA A 109 -7.83 10.94 9.59
C ALA A 109 -7.41 9.53 9.14
N SER A 110 -8.08 8.97 8.14
CA SER A 110 -7.75 7.67 7.55
C SER A 110 -6.33 7.66 6.96
N TYR A 111 -5.94 8.72 6.25
CA TYR A 111 -4.56 8.90 5.77
C TYR A 111 -3.57 8.95 6.94
N ILE A 112 -3.84 9.76 7.96
CA ILE A 112 -2.96 9.91 9.13
C ILE A 112 -2.80 8.57 9.86
N CYS A 113 -3.87 7.84 10.10
CA CYS A 113 -3.83 6.54 10.77
C CYS A 113 -3.02 5.52 9.98
N SER A 114 -3.29 5.42 8.68
CA SER A 114 -2.55 4.51 7.78
C SER A 114 -1.06 4.84 7.69
N ALA A 115 -0.70 6.12 7.78
CA ALA A 115 0.70 6.55 7.81
C ALA A 115 1.36 6.37 9.19
N SER A 116 0.58 6.41 10.27
CA SER A 116 1.07 6.19 11.64
C SER A 116 1.33 4.72 11.95
N TYR A 117 0.49 3.83 11.38
CA TYR A 117 0.54 2.37 11.58
C TYR A 117 0.63 1.60 10.24
N PRO A 118 1.71 1.81 9.45
CA PRO A 118 1.88 1.08 8.20
C PRO A 118 2.06 -0.42 8.44
N LEU A 119 1.58 -1.25 7.51
CA LEU A 119 1.90 -2.68 7.50
C LEU A 119 3.42 -2.89 7.41
N ASP A 120 3.90 -3.97 8.03
CA ASP A 120 5.27 -4.42 7.83
C ASP A 120 5.56 -4.69 6.34
N ASP A 121 6.82 -4.48 5.92
CA ASP A 121 7.20 -4.53 4.50
C ASP A 121 6.92 -5.90 3.86
N GLU A 122 6.98 -6.96 4.67
CA GLU A 122 6.66 -8.32 4.27
C GLU A 122 5.16 -8.51 3.93
N PHE A 123 4.31 -7.60 4.43
CA PHE A 123 2.87 -7.59 4.19
C PHE A 123 2.44 -6.51 3.19
N SER A 124 3.19 -5.41 3.08
CA SER A 124 2.85 -4.27 2.22
C SER A 124 3.34 -4.39 0.78
N ALA A 125 4.23 -5.35 0.48
CA ALA A 125 4.71 -5.57 -0.87
C ALA A 125 3.59 -6.13 -1.76
N PRO A 126 3.44 -5.64 -3.02
CA PRO A 126 2.55 -6.28 -3.98
C PRO A 126 2.87 -7.77 -4.10
N LEU A 127 1.83 -8.60 -4.05
CA LEU A 127 1.92 -10.03 -4.31
C LEU A 127 2.60 -10.28 -5.66
N SER A 128 3.54 -11.22 -5.66
CA SER A 128 4.14 -11.69 -6.91
C SER A 128 3.07 -12.32 -7.81
N ARG A 129 3.33 -12.37 -9.11
CA ARG A 129 2.43 -13.03 -10.07
C ARG A 129 2.14 -14.49 -9.71
N SER A 130 3.12 -15.20 -9.12
CA SER A 130 2.92 -16.57 -8.65
C SER A 130 1.96 -16.64 -7.46
N ARG A 131 2.09 -15.75 -6.47
CA ARG A 131 1.19 -15.69 -5.32
C ARG A 131 -0.23 -15.29 -5.71
N LEU A 132 -0.38 -14.36 -6.66
CA LEU A 132 -1.69 -14.05 -7.23
C LEU A 132 -2.28 -15.25 -7.99
N THR A 133 -1.46 -16.07 -8.64
CA THR A 133 -1.93 -17.30 -9.32
C THR A 133 -2.38 -18.35 -8.31
N GLU A 134 -1.67 -18.48 -7.19
CA GLU A 134 -2.08 -19.35 -6.07
C GLU A 134 -3.40 -18.87 -5.46
N LEU A 135 -3.54 -17.56 -5.24
CA LEU A 135 -4.78 -16.97 -4.75
C LEU A 135 -5.95 -17.20 -5.72
N TYR A 136 -5.73 -17.00 -7.03
CA TYR A 136 -6.72 -17.30 -8.05
C TYR A 136 -7.12 -18.78 -8.06
N THR A 137 -6.16 -19.69 -7.85
CA THR A 137 -6.43 -21.13 -7.76
C THR A 137 -7.28 -21.45 -6.54
N TYR A 138 -6.99 -20.83 -5.40
CA TYR A 138 -7.81 -20.94 -4.19
C TYR A 138 -9.24 -20.42 -4.44
N PHE A 139 -9.37 -19.22 -5.02
CA PHE A 139 -10.66 -18.60 -5.33
C PHE A 139 -11.52 -19.49 -6.22
N THR A 140 -10.95 -19.98 -7.31
CA THR A 140 -11.69 -20.78 -8.32
C THR A 140 -11.91 -22.23 -7.95
N ASN A 141 -11.37 -22.68 -6.80
CA ASN A 141 -11.49 -24.07 -6.36
C ASN A 141 -12.07 -24.13 -4.94
N GLU A 142 -11.23 -24.02 -3.91
CA GLU A 142 -11.62 -24.23 -2.52
C GLU A 142 -12.70 -23.23 -2.06
N LEU A 143 -12.51 -21.94 -2.36
CA LEU A 143 -13.44 -20.90 -1.93
C LEU A 143 -14.78 -21.01 -2.68
N THR A 144 -14.76 -21.08 -4.01
CA THR A 144 -15.97 -21.30 -4.81
C THR A 144 -16.73 -22.54 -4.33
N HIS A 145 -16.06 -23.65 -4.10
CA HIS A 145 -16.72 -24.88 -3.65
C HIS A 145 -17.34 -24.74 -2.26
N CYS A 146 -16.67 -24.05 -1.34
CA CYS A 146 -17.20 -23.79 -0.01
C CYS A 146 -18.46 -22.91 -0.05
N LEU A 147 -18.42 -21.85 -0.85
CA LEU A 147 -19.55 -20.92 -1.02
C LEU A 147 -20.74 -21.58 -1.71
N GLU A 148 -20.53 -22.37 -2.77
CA GLU A 148 -21.59 -23.16 -3.43
C GLU A 148 -22.21 -24.19 -2.46
N SER A 149 -21.41 -24.76 -1.54
CA SER A 149 -21.90 -25.67 -0.49
C SER A 149 -22.76 -24.96 0.56
N ASN A 150 -22.71 -23.62 0.62
CA ASN A 150 -23.59 -22.76 1.43
C ASN A 150 -24.76 -22.19 0.60
N ASP A 151 -25.15 -22.91 -0.46
CA ASP A 151 -26.29 -22.61 -1.34
C ASP A 151 -26.17 -21.28 -2.11
N LEU A 152 -24.94 -20.76 -2.29
CA LEU A 152 -24.69 -19.57 -3.11
C LEU A 152 -24.58 -19.92 -4.60
N GLN A 153 -25.16 -19.06 -5.43
CA GLN A 153 -24.93 -19.07 -6.88
C GLN A 153 -23.92 -17.99 -7.20
N LEU A 154 -22.76 -18.41 -7.68
CA LEU A 154 -21.65 -17.50 -7.98
C LEU A 154 -21.55 -17.20 -9.46
N GLU A 155 -21.12 -15.98 -9.78
CA GLU A 155 -20.72 -15.63 -11.13
C GLU A 155 -19.48 -16.40 -11.57
N ALA A 156 -19.37 -16.61 -12.88
CA ALA A 156 -18.21 -17.28 -13.45
C ALA A 156 -16.94 -16.46 -13.23
N ALA A 157 -15.88 -17.11 -12.75
CA ALA A 157 -14.59 -16.47 -12.56
C ALA A 157 -14.06 -15.84 -13.86
N PRO A 158 -13.37 -14.69 -13.79
CA PRO A 158 -12.68 -14.10 -14.92
C PRO A 158 -11.51 -15.01 -15.34
N SER A 159 -10.89 -14.74 -16.50
CA SER A 159 -9.64 -15.44 -16.83
C SER A 159 -8.52 -15.09 -15.84
N LEU A 160 -7.57 -16.00 -15.62
CA LEU A 160 -6.39 -15.73 -14.79
C LEU A 160 -5.68 -14.43 -15.21
N ASN A 161 -5.49 -14.18 -16.52
CA ASN A 161 -4.85 -12.96 -16.98
C ASN A 161 -5.64 -11.70 -16.57
N ARG A 162 -6.97 -11.72 -16.73
CA ARG A 162 -7.81 -10.60 -16.29
C ARG A 162 -7.70 -10.38 -14.79
N PHE A 163 -7.77 -11.45 -13.99
CA PHE A 163 -7.59 -11.38 -12.54
C PHE A 163 -6.25 -10.73 -12.17
N LEU A 164 -5.16 -11.18 -12.78
CA LEU A 164 -3.82 -10.64 -12.52
C LEU A 164 -3.68 -9.15 -12.89
N ASP A 165 -4.35 -8.73 -13.96
CA ASP A 165 -4.28 -7.36 -14.45
C ASP A 165 -5.18 -6.39 -13.65
N THR A 166 -6.26 -6.88 -13.03
CA THR A 166 -7.22 -6.04 -12.29
C THR A 166 -7.18 -6.21 -10.77
N TYR A 167 -6.33 -7.07 -10.23
CA TYR A 167 -6.32 -7.39 -8.79
C TYR A 167 -6.18 -6.16 -7.87
N TYR A 168 -5.41 -5.15 -8.28
CA TYR A 168 -5.20 -3.91 -7.51
C TYR A 168 -6.06 -2.74 -7.98
N THR A 169 -7.12 -3.00 -8.75
CA THR A 169 -8.02 -1.96 -9.25
C THR A 169 -9.43 -2.15 -8.68
N PRO A 170 -10.32 -1.14 -8.83
CA PRO A 170 -11.73 -1.30 -8.47
C PRO A 170 -12.46 -2.42 -9.24
N GLU A 171 -11.87 -2.95 -10.31
CA GLU A 171 -12.40 -4.08 -11.09
C GLU A 171 -11.86 -5.43 -10.59
N SER A 172 -11.27 -5.47 -9.40
CA SER A 172 -10.81 -6.72 -8.79
C SER A 172 -11.99 -7.68 -8.55
N TRP A 173 -11.71 -8.97 -8.73
CA TRP A 173 -12.71 -10.01 -8.60
C TRP A 173 -12.39 -10.92 -7.42
N SER A 174 -13.41 -11.27 -6.66
CA SER A 174 -13.41 -12.37 -5.71
C SER A 174 -14.75 -13.12 -5.77
N PRO A 175 -14.81 -14.40 -5.37
CA PRO A 175 -16.08 -15.12 -5.21
C PRO A 175 -17.07 -14.44 -4.24
N PHE A 176 -16.57 -13.62 -3.30
CA PHE A 176 -17.41 -12.89 -2.34
C PHE A 176 -18.08 -11.64 -2.93
N ASN A 177 -17.70 -11.21 -4.14
CA ASN A 177 -18.33 -10.05 -4.78
C ASN A 177 -19.86 -10.23 -4.92
N ASP A 178 -20.33 -11.46 -5.15
CA ASP A 178 -21.76 -11.77 -5.27
C ASP A 178 -22.50 -11.64 -3.93
N VAL A 179 -21.82 -11.93 -2.82
CA VAL A 179 -22.37 -11.75 -1.47
C VAL A 179 -22.43 -10.27 -1.11
N LEU A 180 -21.34 -9.54 -1.38
CA LEU A 180 -21.16 -8.13 -1.03
C LEU A 180 -21.90 -7.16 -1.97
N ALA A 181 -22.47 -7.63 -3.08
CA ALA A 181 -23.26 -6.81 -3.99
C ALA A 181 -24.54 -6.23 -3.33
N ASN A 182 -25.01 -6.81 -2.22
CA ASN A 182 -26.12 -6.30 -1.43
C ASN A 182 -25.62 -5.80 -0.06
N PRO A 183 -25.78 -4.51 0.28
CA PRO A 183 -25.38 -3.96 1.58
C PRO A 183 -26.05 -4.61 2.80
N GLU A 184 -27.22 -5.24 2.62
CA GLU A 184 -27.90 -5.99 3.69
C GLU A 184 -27.28 -7.38 3.96
N SER A 185 -26.30 -7.79 3.14
CA SER A 185 -25.63 -9.09 3.27
C SER A 185 -24.41 -9.07 4.18
N GLN A 186 -24.15 -7.98 4.93
CA GLN A 186 -22.97 -7.89 5.80
C GLN A 186 -22.91 -9.08 6.77
N ASP A 187 -23.94 -9.30 7.59
CA ASP A 187 -24.05 -10.43 8.52
C ASP A 187 -23.83 -11.79 7.82
N ARG A 188 -24.29 -11.92 6.57
CA ARG A 188 -24.13 -13.14 5.77
C ARG A 188 -22.69 -13.33 5.31
N TYR A 189 -21.99 -12.25 4.96
CA TYR A 189 -20.57 -12.30 4.66
C TYR A 189 -19.78 -12.76 5.88
N GLU A 190 -20.06 -12.23 7.07
CA GLU A 190 -19.35 -12.60 8.31
C GLU A 190 -19.49 -14.09 8.61
N GLU A 191 -20.74 -14.61 8.59
CA GLU A 191 -21.05 -16.03 8.78
C GLU A 191 -20.29 -16.92 7.78
N LEU A 192 -20.23 -16.50 6.52
CA LEU A 192 -19.54 -17.24 5.48
C LEU A 192 -18.03 -17.14 5.61
N ALA A 193 -17.46 -15.99 5.98
CA ALA A 193 -16.03 -15.81 6.11
C ALA A 193 -15.43 -16.67 7.24
N GLU A 194 -16.20 -17.00 8.28
CA GLU A 194 -15.80 -17.95 9.32
C GLU A 194 -15.65 -19.38 8.80
N SER A 195 -16.49 -19.80 7.85
CA SER A 195 -16.53 -21.18 7.33
C SER A 195 -15.82 -21.36 5.98
N CYS A 196 -15.76 -20.28 5.19
CA CYS A 196 -15.17 -20.16 3.87
C CYS A 196 -14.19 -18.96 3.88
N PRO A 197 -12.96 -19.15 4.41
CA PRO A 197 -12.02 -18.05 4.58
C PRO A 197 -11.80 -17.25 3.28
N PRO A 198 -11.82 -15.91 3.31
CA PRO A 198 -11.63 -15.09 2.11
C PRO A 198 -10.22 -15.17 1.52
N MET A 199 -9.27 -15.76 2.27
CA MET A 199 -7.89 -15.99 1.86
C MET A 199 -7.44 -17.37 2.37
N PRO A 200 -6.45 -18.01 1.74
CA PRO A 200 -5.83 -19.22 2.30
C PRO A 200 -5.24 -18.95 3.69
N LEU A 201 -5.36 -19.91 4.61
CA LEU A 201 -4.97 -19.74 6.03
C LEU A 201 -3.49 -19.43 6.26
N ASP A 202 -2.62 -19.72 5.28
CA ASP A 202 -1.17 -19.44 5.31
C ASP A 202 -0.75 -18.43 4.22
N PHE A 203 -1.65 -17.54 3.80
CA PHE A 203 -1.38 -16.61 2.70
C PHE A 203 -0.61 -15.36 3.16
N THR A 204 0.72 -15.40 3.07
CA THR A 204 1.58 -14.22 3.31
C THR A 204 2.00 -13.54 2.00
N SER A 205 2.35 -12.25 2.09
CA SER A 205 2.81 -11.43 0.96
C SER A 205 4.29 -11.64 0.59
N GLY A 206 5.01 -12.51 1.31
CA GLY A 206 6.46 -12.69 1.23
C GLY A 206 6.96 -14.09 0.86
N LYS A 207 7.65 -14.16 -0.28
CA LYS A 207 8.61 -15.16 -0.80
C LYS A 207 8.19 -16.64 -0.78
N GLY A 208 7.72 -17.12 -1.94
CA GLY A 208 7.92 -18.51 -2.34
C GLY A 208 9.39 -18.83 -2.59
#